data_AF-A0A5D2QBJ9-F1
#
_entry.id   AF-A0A5D2QBJ9-F1
#
_cell.length_a   1.000
_cell.length_b   1.000
_cell.length_c   1.000
_cell.angle_alpha   90.00
_cell.angle_beta   90.00
_cell.angle_gamma   90.00
#
_symmetry.space_group_name_H-M   'P 1'
#
loop_
_entity.id
_entity.type
_entity.pdbx_description
1 polymer ?
#
loop_
_entity_poly.entity_id
_entity_poly.type
_entity_poly.pdbx_seq_one_letter_code
_entity_poly.pdbx_strand_id
1 'polypeptide(L)'
;MLLCSSLVIHFLILETTTISTPPPIFGLISILTARPSSNTLLADSQMVDSSQILLFAGIPIIPPYLQPGKRKFTDGVNFASGGAGALVESHQGFVVDLETQIKYFNKVEKSLRQELGDAGAKKLLSKAVYLISIGGNDYLTKNSSVSDEEFVSTVLGNLTVALKEIYKKGGRKFGFPNLLPLGCLPYMKAQSGGYCIDELTDIAKLHNAELLKTLVK
;
A
#
# COMPACT_ATOMS: atom_id res chain seq x y z
N MET A 1 -7.92 -9.21 -18.24
CA MET A 1 -6.50 -9.28 -17.85
C MET A 1 -6.30 -8.25 -16.76
N LEU A 2 -6.50 -8.65 -15.49
CA LEU A 2 -6.50 -7.71 -14.37
C LEU A 2 -5.07 -7.25 -14.11
N LEU A 3 -4.82 -5.95 -14.30
CA LEU A 3 -3.60 -5.31 -13.84
C LEU A 3 -3.57 -5.40 -12.31
N CYS A 4 -2.67 -6.22 -11.76
CA CYS A 4 -2.41 -6.37 -10.33
C CYS A 4 -1.68 -5.13 -9.78
N SER A 5 -2.35 -3.98 -9.80
CA SER A 5 -2.02 -2.83 -8.97
C SER A 5 -2.96 -2.84 -7.76
N SER A 6 -2.89 -3.92 -6.99
CA SER A 6 -3.55 -4.03 -5.69
C SER A 6 -2.49 -3.88 -4.64
N LEU A 7 -2.26 -2.66 -4.14
CA LEU A 7 -1.50 -2.57 -2.91
C LEU A 7 -2.04 -1.45 -2.01
N VAL A 8 -2.06 -1.75 -0.72
CA VAL A 8 -3.31 -1.74 0.07
C VAL A 8 -3.01 -1.25 1.47
N ILE A 9 -3.88 -0.41 2.10
CA ILE A 9 -3.96 -0.23 3.57
C ILE A 9 -4.12 -1.59 4.24
N HIS A 10 -2.99 -2.22 4.55
CA HIS A 10 -2.97 -3.38 5.44
C HIS A 10 -3.17 -2.88 6.85
N PHE A 11 -3.98 -3.56 7.64
CA PHE A 11 -4.09 -3.31 9.07
C PHE A 11 -3.43 -4.48 9.80
N LEU A 12 -2.10 -4.44 9.93
CA LEU A 12 -1.33 -5.52 10.55
C LEU A 12 -1.11 -5.23 12.04
N ILE A 13 -1.80 -5.96 12.92
CA ILE A 13 -1.45 -5.96 14.34
C ILE A 13 -0.33 -6.98 14.54
N LEU A 14 0.91 -6.51 14.49
CA LEU A 14 2.03 -7.28 15.00
C LEU A 14 1.93 -7.24 16.52
N GLU A 15 1.41 -8.32 17.13
CA GLU A 15 1.66 -8.56 18.55
C GLU A 15 3.16 -8.72 18.73
N THR A 16 3.80 -7.77 19.41
CA THR A 16 5.12 -7.98 19.98
C THR A 16 4.95 -8.91 21.18
N THR A 17 4.68 -10.19 20.95
CA THR A 17 4.88 -11.19 21.99
C THR A 17 6.39 -11.28 22.22
N THR A 18 6.78 -10.96 23.44
CA THR A 18 8.10 -11.17 23.98
C THR A 18 8.48 -12.64 23.78
N ILE A 19 9.30 -12.93 22.78
CA ILE A 19 9.96 -14.24 22.66
C ILE A 19 10.98 -14.30 23.81
N SER A 20 10.56 -14.88 24.93
CA SER A 20 11.36 -15.09 26.13
C SER A 20 12.20 -16.37 26.03
N THR A 21 12.83 -16.63 24.88
CA THR A 21 13.82 -17.70 24.73
C THR A 21 15.07 -17.15 24.04
N PRO A 22 16.27 -17.25 24.66
CA PRO A 22 17.51 -16.76 24.07
C PRO A 22 18.04 -17.73 23.00
N PRO A 23 18.92 -17.26 22.10
CA PRO A 23 18.99 -17.71 20.70
C PRO A 23 20.03 -18.83 20.46
N PRO A 24 20.06 -19.37 19.23
CA PRO A 24 21.30 -19.19 18.49
C PRO A 24 21.07 -18.60 17.09
N ILE A 25 21.68 -17.42 16.93
CA ILE A 25 22.37 -16.95 15.73
C ILE A 25 21.48 -16.39 14.58
N PHE A 26 21.63 -15.06 14.43
CA PHE A 26 21.06 -14.11 13.45
C PHE A 26 19.65 -13.58 13.68
N GLY A 27 19.55 -12.67 14.65
CA GLY A 27 18.54 -11.62 14.65
C GLY A 27 18.94 -10.44 13.75
N LEU A 28 18.03 -10.03 12.88
CA LEU A 28 17.84 -8.65 12.42
C LEU A 28 16.49 -8.58 11.70
N ILE A 29 15.54 -7.85 12.28
CA ILE A 29 14.34 -7.39 11.57
C ILE A 29 14.82 -6.35 10.56
N SER A 30 15.12 -6.81 9.34
CA SER A 30 15.47 -5.96 8.20
C SER A 30 14.23 -5.79 7.32
N ILE A 31 13.37 -4.83 7.66
CA ILE A 31 12.52 -4.18 6.65
C ILE A 31 13.37 -3.07 6.04
N LEU A 32 14.37 -3.44 5.22
CA LEU A 32 15.04 -2.61 4.20
C LEU A 32 16.26 -3.35 3.65
N THR A 33 16.37 -3.36 2.32
CA THR A 33 17.50 -3.81 1.50
C THR A 33 17.78 -5.31 1.48
N ALA A 34 17.11 -6.03 0.56
CA ALA A 34 17.73 -7.20 -0.03
C ALA A 34 18.95 -6.72 -0.84
N ARG A 35 20.15 -6.83 -0.27
CA ARG A 35 21.41 -6.77 -1.01
C ARG A 35 21.57 -8.13 -1.70
N PRO A 36 21.66 -8.21 -3.05
CA PRO A 36 21.70 -9.49 -3.73
C PRO A 36 23.09 -10.10 -3.57
N SER A 37 23.19 -11.21 -2.86
CA SER A 37 24.30 -12.13 -2.99
C SER A 37 23.75 -13.48 -3.45
N SER A 38 24.24 -13.93 -4.61
CA SER A 38 24.09 -15.25 -5.22
C SER A 38 22.86 -15.45 -6.12
N ASN A 39 23.03 -15.04 -7.39
CA ASN A 39 22.61 -15.72 -8.62
C ASN A 39 21.45 -16.73 -8.56
N THR A 40 20.27 -16.31 -8.09
CA THR A 40 19.04 -17.04 -8.40
C THR A 40 17.96 -16.01 -8.74
N LEU A 41 17.41 -16.15 -9.94
CA LEU A 41 16.54 -15.21 -10.60
C LEU A 41 15.34 -14.80 -9.72
N LEU A 42 15.32 -13.55 -9.26
CA LEU A 42 14.11 -12.85 -8.80
C LEU A 42 13.63 -11.83 -9.86
N ALA A 43 14.12 -11.98 -11.10
CA ALA A 43 13.83 -11.09 -12.23
C ALA A 43 12.80 -11.67 -13.22
N ASP A 44 12.07 -12.73 -12.84
CA ASP A 44 11.00 -13.27 -13.66
C ASP A 44 9.64 -12.74 -13.19
N SER A 45 9.32 -11.51 -13.59
CA SER A 45 7.97 -10.99 -13.88
C SER A 45 6.80 -11.24 -12.91
N GLN A 46 7.03 -11.63 -11.65
CA GLN A 46 5.94 -11.94 -10.73
C GLN A 46 5.63 -10.73 -9.82
N MET A 47 4.48 -10.08 -10.08
CA MET A 47 3.95 -9.00 -9.25
C MET A 47 3.60 -9.58 -7.89
N VAL A 48 4.35 -9.19 -6.85
CA VAL A 48 4.10 -9.67 -5.49
C VAL A 48 2.95 -8.87 -4.89
N ASP A 49 1.74 -9.43 -4.92
CA ASP A 49 0.62 -8.90 -4.16
C ASP A 49 0.98 -8.92 -2.66
N SER A 50 0.54 -7.92 -1.92
CA SER A 50 0.58 -7.89 -0.46
C SER A 50 0.08 -9.18 0.19
N SER A 51 -0.94 -9.84 -0.38
CA SER A 51 -1.40 -11.15 0.10
C SER A 51 -0.35 -12.26 -0.07
N GLN A 52 0.51 -12.19 -1.11
CA GLN A 52 1.65 -13.09 -1.28
C GLN A 52 2.77 -12.75 -0.30
N ILE A 53 3.07 -11.47 -0.04
CA ILE A 53 4.05 -11.06 0.98
C ILE A 53 3.64 -11.60 2.36
N LEU A 54 2.37 -11.48 2.72
CA LEU A 54 1.83 -12.02 3.96
C LEU A 54 1.94 -13.55 4.00
N LEU A 55 1.58 -14.23 2.91
CA LEU A 55 1.67 -15.69 2.81
C LEU A 55 3.12 -16.18 2.96
N PHE A 56 4.08 -15.54 2.29
CA PHE A 56 5.51 -15.85 2.41
C PHE A 56 6.07 -15.52 3.80
N ALA A 57 5.52 -14.52 4.49
CA ALA A 57 5.89 -14.15 5.85
C ALA A 57 5.16 -14.97 6.94
N GLY A 58 4.30 -15.92 6.56
CA GLY A 58 3.50 -16.71 7.50
C GLY A 58 2.43 -15.90 8.24
N ILE A 59 2.04 -14.74 7.71
CA ILE A 59 1.03 -13.86 8.30
C ILE A 59 -0.36 -14.24 7.75
N PRO A 60 -1.40 -14.34 8.60
CA PRO A 60 -2.76 -14.62 8.15
C PRO A 60 -3.26 -13.63 7.10
N ILE A 61 -3.95 -14.14 6.08
CA ILE A 61 -4.56 -13.30 5.03
C ILE A 61 -5.58 -12.37 5.67
N ILE A 62 -5.37 -11.06 5.52
CA ILE A 62 -6.28 -10.06 6.05
C ILE A 62 -7.52 -9.97 5.15
N PRO A 63 -8.74 -10.13 5.70
CA PRO A 63 -9.96 -10.15 4.90
C PRO A 63 -10.27 -8.78 4.28
N PRO A 64 -10.77 -8.73 3.02
CA PRO A 64 -11.13 -7.49 2.36
C PRO A 64 -12.37 -6.83 3.00
N TYR A 65 -12.42 -5.50 3.00
CA TYR A 65 -13.47 -4.70 3.62
C TYR A 65 -14.86 -4.96 3.01
N LEU A 66 -14.96 -5.45 1.79
CA LEU A 66 -16.24 -5.73 1.13
C LEU A 66 -16.66 -7.21 1.19
N GLN A 67 -15.93 -8.08 1.91
CA GLN A 67 -16.31 -9.50 2.05
C GLN A 67 -17.67 -9.68 2.76
N PRO A 68 -18.63 -10.45 2.24
CA PRO A 68 -19.88 -10.70 2.95
C PRO A 68 -19.68 -11.37 4.33
N GLY A 69 -20.55 -11.06 5.31
CA GLY A 69 -20.58 -11.72 6.63
C GLY A 69 -20.14 -10.86 7.82
N LYS A 70 -20.26 -11.41 9.04
CA LYS A 70 -19.76 -10.77 10.28
C LYS A 70 -18.24 -10.80 10.30
N ARG A 71 -17.61 -9.67 10.59
CA ARG A 71 -16.15 -9.54 10.61
C ARG A 71 -15.66 -8.94 11.90
N LYS A 72 -14.51 -9.45 12.36
CA LYS A 72 -13.82 -8.99 13.55
C LYS A 72 -12.65 -8.11 13.12
N PHE A 73 -12.84 -6.79 13.19
CA PHE A 73 -11.83 -5.84 12.71
C PHE A 73 -10.60 -5.75 13.62
N THR A 74 -10.67 -6.34 14.82
CA THR A 74 -9.52 -6.41 15.73
C THR A 74 -8.38 -7.27 15.19
N ASP A 75 -8.60 -8.05 14.13
CA ASP A 75 -7.59 -8.95 13.57
C ASP A 75 -7.00 -8.40 12.26
N GLY A 76 -7.52 -7.25 11.79
CA GLY A 76 -7.12 -6.62 10.54
C GLY A 76 -8.25 -6.48 9.53
N VAL A 77 -8.03 -5.59 8.56
CA VAL A 77 -8.92 -5.36 7.42
C VAL A 77 -8.11 -4.82 6.24
N ASN A 78 -8.48 -5.25 5.03
CA ASN A 78 -7.88 -4.82 3.77
C ASN A 78 -8.89 -3.91 3.03
N PHE A 79 -8.55 -2.65 2.80
CA PHE A 79 -9.45 -1.70 2.13
C PHE A 79 -9.27 -1.58 0.62
N ALA A 80 -8.27 -2.24 0.04
CA ALA A 80 -7.87 -1.93 -1.31
C ALA A 80 -8.78 -2.47 -2.39
N SER A 81 -8.62 -1.83 -3.54
CA SER A 81 -9.25 -2.20 -4.79
C SER A 81 -8.18 -2.14 -5.89
N GLY A 82 -8.09 -3.19 -6.69
CA GLY A 82 -7.21 -3.20 -7.87
C GLY A 82 -7.63 -2.10 -8.84
N GLY A 83 -6.65 -1.36 -9.37
CA GLY A 83 -6.91 -0.20 -10.24
C GLY A 83 -7.16 1.12 -9.52
N ALA A 84 -7.29 1.12 -8.18
CA ALA A 84 -7.51 2.33 -7.41
C ALA A 84 -6.35 3.33 -7.54
N GLY A 85 -6.69 4.60 -7.69
CA GLY A 85 -5.76 5.72 -7.64
C GLY A 85 -5.94 6.57 -6.38
N ALA A 86 -5.02 7.50 -6.18
CA ALA A 86 -5.14 8.56 -5.18
C ALA A 86 -6.13 9.64 -5.63
N LEU A 87 -6.34 9.77 -6.93
CA LEU A 87 -7.33 10.63 -7.56
C LEU A 87 -8.63 9.86 -7.77
N VAL A 88 -9.77 10.55 -7.63
CA VAL A 88 -11.11 9.94 -7.77
C VAL A 88 -11.42 9.60 -9.23
N GLU A 89 -10.79 10.32 -10.15
CA GLU A 89 -10.91 10.18 -11.60
C GLU A 89 -10.27 8.88 -12.10
N SER A 90 -9.28 8.35 -11.37
CA SER A 90 -8.55 7.13 -11.72
C SER A 90 -9.48 5.90 -11.70
N HIS A 91 -9.85 5.43 -12.90
CA HIS A 91 -10.81 4.34 -13.11
C HIS A 91 -12.16 4.57 -12.42
N GLN A 92 -12.64 5.82 -12.43
CA GLN A 92 -13.86 6.24 -11.78
C GLN A 92 -15.05 5.30 -12.09
N GLY A 93 -15.77 4.90 -11.05
CA GLY A 93 -16.94 4.02 -11.16
C GLY A 93 -16.63 2.52 -11.19
N PHE A 94 -15.36 2.13 -11.37
CA PHE A 94 -14.94 0.72 -11.39
C PHE A 94 -14.14 0.30 -10.16
N VAL A 95 -13.68 1.25 -9.35
CA VAL A 95 -12.74 1.00 -8.25
C VAL A 95 -13.20 1.67 -6.95
N VAL A 96 -12.63 1.20 -5.84
CA VAL A 96 -12.69 1.91 -4.55
C VAL A 96 -11.47 2.81 -4.46
N ASP A 97 -11.62 4.08 -4.83
CA ASP A 97 -10.57 5.10 -4.78
C ASP A 97 -10.08 5.36 -3.36
N LEU A 98 -8.91 6.01 -3.21
CA LEU A 98 -8.30 6.28 -1.91
C LEU A 98 -9.22 7.04 -0.93
N GLU A 99 -9.98 8.02 -1.40
CA GLU A 99 -10.91 8.77 -0.55
C GLU A 99 -11.99 7.83 0.01
N THR A 100 -12.55 6.97 -0.84
CA THR A 100 -13.52 5.95 -0.43
C THR A 100 -12.90 4.92 0.53
N GLN A 101 -11.65 4.48 0.29
CA GLN A 101 -10.94 3.59 1.22
C GLN A 101 -10.79 4.23 2.62
N ILE A 102 -10.50 5.53 2.70
CA ILE A 102 -10.44 6.27 3.97
C ILE A 102 -11.82 6.38 4.64
N LYS A 103 -12.89 6.56 3.86
CA LYS A 103 -14.27 6.50 4.40
C LYS A 103 -14.57 5.14 5.03
N TYR A 104 -14.10 4.04 4.43
CA TYR A 104 -14.23 2.70 5.01
C TYR A 104 -13.38 2.51 6.26
N PHE A 105 -12.14 3.01 6.26
CA PHE A 105 -11.30 3.04 7.46
C PHE A 105 -12.00 3.75 8.63
N ASN A 106 -12.61 4.92 8.38
CA ASN A 106 -13.34 5.66 9.40
C ASN A 106 -14.54 4.87 9.97
N LYS A 107 -15.23 4.07 9.15
CA LYS A 107 -16.30 3.18 9.63
C LYS A 107 -15.75 2.06 10.53
N VAL A 108 -14.64 1.45 10.13
CA VAL A 108 -13.97 0.42 10.94
C VAL A 108 -13.47 1.01 12.26
N GLU A 109 -12.85 2.19 12.22
CA GLU A 109 -12.37 2.88 13.41
C GLU A 109 -13.49 3.16 14.41
N LYS A 110 -14.65 3.63 13.93
CA LYS A 110 -15.83 3.83 14.76
C LYS A 110 -16.34 2.51 15.36
N SER A 111 -16.37 1.43 14.57
CA SER A 111 -16.74 0.09 15.05
C SER A 111 -15.80 -0.39 16.15
N LEU A 112 -14.48 -0.20 15.98
CA LEU A 112 -13.47 -0.58 16.98
C LEU A 112 -13.64 0.21 18.28
N ARG A 113 -13.99 1.50 18.21
CA ARG A 113 -14.31 2.29 19.42
C ARG A 113 -15.56 1.79 20.14
N GLN A 114 -16.58 1.38 19.39
CA GLN A 114 -17.79 0.81 19.98
C GLN A 114 -17.52 -0.53 20.66
N GLU A 115 -16.64 -1.35 20.08
CA GLU A 115 -16.31 -2.69 20.60
C GLU A 115 -15.30 -2.64 21.76
N LEU A 116 -14.26 -1.81 21.67
CA LEU A 116 -13.11 -1.82 22.59
C LEU A 116 -13.04 -0.60 23.52
N GLY A 117 -13.93 0.38 23.35
CA GLY A 117 -13.82 1.71 23.94
C GLY A 117 -12.70 2.56 23.33
N ASP A 118 -12.67 3.85 23.67
CA ASP A 118 -11.74 4.81 23.07
C ASP A 118 -10.27 4.48 23.33
N ALA A 119 -9.93 4.09 24.56
CA ALA A 119 -8.56 3.75 24.94
C ALA A 119 -8.08 2.46 24.26
N GLY A 120 -8.95 1.44 24.19
CA GLY A 120 -8.67 0.15 23.55
C GLY A 120 -8.45 0.32 22.04
N ALA A 121 -9.37 1.01 21.36
CA ALA A 121 -9.26 1.30 19.94
C ALA A 121 -8.01 2.11 19.61
N LYS A 122 -7.73 3.19 20.37
CA LYS A 122 -6.50 4.00 20.17
C LYS A 122 -5.23 3.17 20.33
N LYS A 123 -5.17 2.30 21.35
CA LYS A 123 -4.04 1.38 21.56
C LYS A 123 -3.88 0.43 20.37
N LEU A 124 -4.98 -0.17 19.90
CA LEU A 124 -4.97 -1.06 18.75
C LEU A 124 -4.47 -0.37 17.47
N LEU A 125 -5.08 0.76 17.12
CA LEU A 125 -4.72 1.58 15.94
C LEU A 125 -3.25 2.03 15.99
N SER A 126 -2.73 2.39 17.17
CA SER A 126 -1.32 2.79 17.30
C SER A 126 -0.32 1.66 17.10
N LYS A 127 -0.74 0.41 17.36
CA LYS A 127 0.09 -0.78 17.19
C LYS A 127 0.03 -1.32 15.78
N ALA A 128 -1.08 -1.09 15.07
CA ALA A 128 -1.29 -1.51 13.70
C ALA A 128 -0.24 -0.90 12.75
N VAL A 129 0.14 -1.68 11.74
CA VAL A 129 0.98 -1.27 10.62
C VAL A 129 0.08 -1.06 9.40
N TYR A 130 0.18 0.13 8.81
CA TYR A 130 -0.55 0.62 7.65
C TYR A 130 0.36 0.55 6.41
N LEU A 131 0.28 -0.51 5.63
CA LEU A 131 0.98 -0.55 4.33
C LEU A 131 0.17 0.25 3.32
N ILE A 132 0.75 1.08 2.45
CA ILE A 132 -0.03 1.90 1.50
C ILE A 132 0.73 1.94 0.19
N SER A 133 0.04 1.67 -0.91
CA SER A 133 0.61 1.78 -2.25
C SER A 133 -0.42 2.29 -3.22
N ILE A 134 -0.24 3.53 -3.64
CA ILE A 134 -1.17 4.25 -4.47
C ILE A 134 -0.37 5.15 -5.41
N GLY A 135 -0.97 5.69 -6.46
CA GLY A 135 -0.29 6.55 -7.43
C GLY A 135 -0.01 5.85 -8.76
N GLY A 136 0.37 4.57 -8.75
CA GLY A 136 0.72 3.85 -9.98
C GLY A 136 -0.41 3.84 -11.02
N ASN A 137 -1.65 3.67 -10.59
CA ASN A 137 -2.81 3.72 -11.49
C ASN A 137 -3.09 5.13 -12.00
N ASP A 138 -2.89 6.16 -11.17
CA ASP A 138 -3.07 7.56 -11.57
C ASP A 138 -2.13 7.93 -12.73
N TYR A 139 -0.89 7.42 -12.72
CA TYR A 139 0.08 7.64 -13.79
C TYR A 139 -0.23 6.83 -15.05
N LEU A 140 -0.73 5.61 -14.92
CA LEU A 140 -1.16 4.79 -16.06
C LEU A 140 -2.40 5.36 -16.77
N THR A 141 -3.25 6.09 -16.04
CA THR A 141 -4.45 6.75 -16.60
C THR A 141 -4.26 8.25 -16.79
N LYS A 142 -3.03 8.76 -16.66
CA LYS A 142 -2.76 10.20 -16.82
C LYS A 142 -3.14 10.63 -18.24
N ASN A 143 -4.16 11.48 -18.34
CA ASN A 143 -4.62 12.09 -19.60
C ASN A 143 -4.71 13.62 -19.45
N SER A 144 -3.73 14.21 -18.78
CA SER A 144 -3.65 15.64 -18.52
C SER A 144 -2.46 16.26 -19.22
N SER A 145 -2.59 17.53 -19.62
CA SER A 145 -1.48 18.34 -20.16
C SER A 145 -0.59 18.94 -19.07
N VAL A 146 -0.80 18.53 -17.82
CA VAL A 146 -0.07 19.00 -16.64
C VAL A 146 1.30 18.32 -16.59
N SER A 147 2.31 19.04 -16.09
CA SER A 147 3.66 18.49 -15.95
C SER A 147 3.66 17.29 -14.99
N ASP A 148 4.65 16.40 -15.13
CA ASP A 148 4.76 15.23 -14.26
C ASP A 148 4.96 15.63 -12.79
N GLU A 149 5.71 16.70 -12.53
CA GLU A 149 5.94 17.21 -11.17
C GLU A 149 4.65 17.68 -10.51
N GLU A 150 3.82 18.45 -11.22
CA GLU A 150 2.56 18.96 -10.70
C GLU A 150 1.55 17.82 -10.52
N PHE A 151 1.51 16.86 -11.45
CA PHE A 151 0.64 15.69 -11.33
C PHE A 151 1.06 14.78 -10.16
N VAL A 152 2.36 14.51 -10.01
CA VAL A 152 2.91 13.76 -8.86
C VAL A 152 2.62 14.48 -7.54
N SER A 153 2.79 15.81 -7.50
CA SER A 153 2.45 16.63 -6.33
C SER A 153 0.98 16.49 -5.94
N THR A 154 0.07 16.45 -6.92
CA THR A 154 -1.37 16.26 -6.69
C THR A 154 -1.67 14.88 -6.09
N VAL A 155 -1.11 13.81 -6.69
CA VAL A 155 -1.24 12.44 -6.19
C VAL A 155 -0.72 12.30 -4.75
N LEU A 156 0.47 12.85 -4.48
CA LEU A 156 1.07 12.83 -3.14
C LEU A 156 0.32 13.72 -2.14
N GLY A 157 -0.29 14.81 -2.61
CA GLY A 157 -1.18 15.65 -1.81
C GLY A 157 -2.38 14.88 -1.27
N ASN A 158 -3.09 14.15 -2.14
CA ASN A 158 -4.21 13.30 -1.72
C ASN A 158 -3.76 12.17 -0.78
N LEU A 159 -2.61 11.54 -1.06
CA LEU A 159 -2.03 10.58 -0.13
C LEU A 159 -1.74 11.21 1.23
N THR A 160 -1.16 12.41 1.27
CA THR A 160 -0.87 13.12 2.53
C THR A 160 -2.13 13.41 3.34
N VAL A 161 -3.23 13.79 2.69
CA VAL A 161 -4.53 13.97 3.35
C VAL A 161 -5.01 12.66 3.98
N ALA A 162 -4.94 11.55 3.24
CA ALA A 162 -5.30 10.22 3.74
C ALA A 162 -4.46 9.81 4.96
N LEU A 163 -3.14 10.06 4.93
CA LEU A 163 -2.22 9.78 6.04
C LEU A 163 -2.55 10.60 7.28
N LYS A 164 -2.83 11.90 7.11
CA LYS A 164 -3.22 12.79 8.22
C LYS A 164 -4.49 12.31 8.90
N GLU A 165 -5.48 11.84 8.15
CA GLU A 165 -6.70 11.26 8.71
C GLU A 165 -6.40 9.99 9.52
N ILE A 166 -5.64 9.04 8.98
CA ILE A 166 -5.25 7.82 9.72
C ILE A 166 -4.48 8.18 11.00
N TYR A 167 -3.54 9.14 10.92
CA TYR A 167 -2.74 9.59 12.04
C TYR A 167 -3.59 10.24 13.13
N LYS A 168 -4.54 11.10 12.75
CA LYS A 168 -5.50 11.74 13.66
C LYS A 168 -6.34 10.70 14.43
N LYS A 169 -6.66 9.58 13.80
CA LYS A 169 -7.40 8.46 14.42
C LYS A 169 -6.55 7.54 15.31
N GLY A 170 -5.23 7.69 15.28
CA GLY A 170 -4.31 6.97 16.16
C GLY A 170 -3.32 6.06 15.45
N GLY A 171 -3.33 5.96 14.12
CA GLY A 171 -2.35 5.18 13.37
C GLY A 171 -0.95 5.77 13.47
N ARG A 172 0.08 4.91 13.59
CA ARG A 172 1.47 5.37 13.85
C ARG A 172 2.54 4.73 12.98
N LYS A 173 2.30 3.53 12.45
CA LYS A 173 3.32 2.78 11.71
C LYS A 173 2.89 2.67 10.25
N PHE A 174 3.57 3.36 9.35
CA PHE A 174 3.24 3.37 7.93
C PHE A 174 4.35 2.70 7.12
N GLY A 175 3.99 1.92 6.12
CA GLY A 175 4.92 1.33 5.16
C GLY A 175 4.50 1.66 3.75
N PHE A 176 5.45 2.09 2.92
CA PHE A 176 5.20 2.43 1.52
C PHE A 176 6.20 1.66 0.66
N PRO A 177 5.74 0.77 -0.22
CA PRO A 177 6.60 0.25 -1.25
C PRO A 177 6.77 1.29 -2.34
N ASN A 178 7.96 1.30 -2.93
CA ASN A 178 8.21 2.08 -4.13
C ASN A 178 7.35 1.56 -5.28
N LEU A 179 6.92 2.48 -6.14
CA LEU A 179 6.33 2.12 -7.42
C LEU A 179 7.36 1.39 -8.27
N LEU A 180 6.88 0.34 -8.94
CA LEU A 180 7.65 -0.40 -9.94
C LEU A 180 7.89 0.47 -11.18
N PRO A 181 8.89 0.12 -12.03
CA PRO A 181 9.05 0.74 -13.34
C PRO A 181 7.81 0.49 -14.22
N LEU A 182 6.86 1.43 -14.19
CA LEU A 182 5.52 1.22 -14.76
C LEU A 182 5.57 0.94 -16.27
N GLY A 183 6.47 1.61 -17.00
CA GLY A 183 6.65 1.38 -18.42
C GLY A 183 7.22 0.01 -18.78
N CYS A 184 7.82 -0.71 -17.82
CA CYS A 184 8.33 -2.07 -18.00
C CYS A 184 7.34 -3.15 -17.56
N LEU A 185 6.13 -2.80 -17.12
CA LEU A 185 5.11 -3.79 -16.79
C LEU A 185 4.80 -4.65 -18.02
N PRO A 186 4.50 -5.96 -17.87
CA PRO A 186 4.27 -6.86 -19.00
C PRO A 186 3.22 -6.34 -20.00
N TYR A 187 2.14 -5.74 -19.49
CA TYR A 187 1.12 -5.12 -20.33
C TYR A 187 1.68 -3.95 -21.14
N MET A 188 2.43 -3.05 -20.53
CA MET A 188 3.02 -1.89 -21.23
C MET A 188 4.01 -2.35 -22.29
N LYS A 189 4.88 -3.30 -21.96
CA LYS A 189 5.82 -3.91 -22.91
C LYS A 189 5.10 -4.58 -24.10
N ALA A 190 3.97 -5.23 -23.86
CA ALA A 190 3.17 -5.82 -24.94
C ALA A 190 2.61 -4.75 -25.89
N GLN A 191 2.28 -3.55 -25.39
CA GLN A 191 1.79 -2.43 -26.21
C GLN A 191 2.91 -1.71 -26.99
N SER A 192 4.15 -1.78 -26.50
CA SER A 192 5.33 -1.08 -27.06
C SER A 192 6.29 -2.00 -27.82
N GLY A 193 5.83 -3.17 -28.28
CA GLY A 193 6.67 -4.09 -29.07
C GLY A 193 7.82 -4.74 -28.28
N GLY A 194 7.70 -4.83 -26.96
CA GLY A 194 8.66 -5.46 -26.05
C GLY A 194 9.58 -4.49 -25.30
N TYR A 195 9.50 -3.18 -25.56
CA TYR A 195 10.35 -2.17 -24.93
C TYR A 195 9.68 -1.53 -23.70
N CYS A 196 10.46 -0.97 -22.78
CA CYS A 196 9.88 -0.17 -21.71
C CYS A 196 9.45 1.21 -22.24
N ILE A 197 8.37 1.76 -21.69
CA ILE A 197 7.99 3.15 -21.95
C ILE A 197 8.69 4.04 -20.92
N ASP A 198 9.64 4.86 -21.38
CA ASP A 198 10.51 5.65 -20.50
C ASP A 198 9.72 6.68 -19.68
N GLU A 199 8.78 7.41 -20.29
CA GLU A 199 7.94 8.41 -19.62
C GLU A 199 7.22 7.83 -18.38
N LEU A 200 6.58 6.67 -18.51
CA LEU A 200 5.91 6.00 -17.40
C LEU A 200 6.88 5.46 -16.34
N THR A 201 8.09 5.12 -16.75
CA THR A 201 9.14 4.68 -15.83
C THR A 201 9.71 5.87 -15.06
N ASP A 202 9.85 7.02 -15.69
CA ASP A 202 10.43 8.23 -15.12
C ASP A 202 9.45 8.92 -14.15
N ILE A 203 8.16 9.01 -14.47
CA ILE A 203 7.16 9.51 -13.52
C ILE A 203 7.06 8.62 -12.26
N ALA A 204 7.26 7.31 -12.39
CA ALA A 204 7.31 6.40 -11.25
C ALA A 204 8.56 6.63 -10.37
N LYS A 205 9.72 6.90 -10.98
CA LYS A 205 10.93 7.30 -10.24
C LYS A 205 10.73 8.63 -9.53
N LEU A 206 10.11 9.61 -10.20
CA LEU A 206 9.79 10.92 -9.64
C LEU A 206 8.88 10.78 -8.41
N HIS A 207 7.81 9.97 -8.51
CA HIS A 207 6.96 9.64 -7.36
C HIS A 207 7.77 9.07 -6.19
N ASN A 208 8.62 8.07 -6.42
CA ASN A 208 9.41 7.44 -5.36
C ASN A 208 10.35 8.44 -4.67
N ALA A 209 10.94 9.36 -5.45
CA ALA A 209 11.82 10.40 -4.92
C ALA A 209 11.05 11.45 -4.10
N GLU A 210 9.88 11.91 -4.58
CA GLU A 210 9.06 12.92 -3.91
C GLU A 210 8.29 12.38 -2.70
N LEU A 211 7.91 11.10 -2.72
CA LEU A 211 7.24 10.44 -1.60
C LEU A 211 8.11 10.49 -0.35
N LEU A 212 9.40 10.15 -0.46
CA LEU A 212 10.34 10.22 0.66
C LEU A 212 10.44 11.62 1.25
N LYS A 213 10.47 12.66 0.40
CA LYS A 213 10.51 14.06 0.86
C LYS A 213 9.22 14.48 1.55
N THR A 214 8.09 13.95 1.10
CA THR A 214 6.76 14.23 1.67
C THR A 214 6.58 13.59 3.03
N LEU A 215 7.08 12.36 3.23
CA LEU A 215 6.91 11.59 4.47
C LEU A 215 7.79 12.08 5.64
N VAL A 216 8.84 12.86 5.37
CA VAL A 216 9.78 13.37 6.39
C VAL A 216 9.33 14.73 6.97
N LYS A 217 8.24 15.31 6.46
CA LYS A 217 7.66 16.58 6.93
C LYS A 217 6.51 16.35 7.92
#